data_AF-A0A560X006-F1
#
_entry.id   AF-A0A560X006-F1
#
_cell.length_a   1.000
_cell.length_b   1.000
_cell.length_c   1.000
_cell.angle_alpha   90.00
_cell.angle_beta   90.00
_cell.angle_gamma   90.00
#
_symmetry.space_group_name_H-M   'P 1'
#
loop_
_entity.id
_entity.type
_entity.pdbx_description
1 polymer ?
#
loop_
_entity_poly.entity_id
_entity_poly.type
_entity_poly.pdbx_seq_one_letter_code
_entity_poly.pdbx_strand_id
1 'polypeptide(L)' 'MHYVTAGDPDAPPLLLVHGFPKSWFEWRRMIPLLAPHYRVIAPDLRGAGDSSKPAGGFDKKTMSGDLVELLDLLG' A
#
# COMPACT_ATOMS: atom_id res chain seq x y z
N MET A 1 1.53 2.41 -9.48
CA MET A 1 0.70 2.44 -8.26
C MET A 1 1.28 3.49 -7.32
N HIS A 2 0.45 4.33 -6.71
CA HIS A 2 0.90 5.25 -5.66
C HIS A 2 1.03 4.48 -4.33
N TYR A 3 2.04 4.83 -3.53
CA TYR A 3 2.22 4.32 -2.19
C TYR A 3 2.99 5.33 -1.34
N VAL A 4 2.80 5.26 -0.01
CA VAL A 4 3.65 5.95 0.96
C VAL A 4 4.48 4.93 1.73
N THR A 5 5.66 5.34 2.17
CA THR A 5 6.57 4.51 2.96
C THR A 5 7.11 5.28 4.16
N ALA A 6 7.35 4.58 5.28
CA ALA A 6 7.95 5.14 6.48
C ALA A 6 8.70 4.06 7.28
N GLY A 7 9.67 4.48 8.10
CA GLY A 7 10.52 3.57 8.87
C GLY A 7 11.85 3.25 8.19
N ASP A 8 12.66 2.45 8.86
CA ASP A 8 13.96 1.99 8.36
C ASP A 8 13.75 1.04 7.15
N PRO A 9 14.38 1.28 5.99
CA PRO A 9 14.32 0.39 4.84
C PRO A 9 14.78 -1.06 5.11
N ASP A 10 15.62 -1.28 6.13
CA ASP A 10 16.15 -2.59 6.51
C ASP A 10 15.31 -3.28 7.59
N ALA A 11 14.27 -2.62 8.13
CA ALA A 11 13.35 -3.21 9.09
C ALA A 11 12.34 -4.18 8.41
N PRO A 12 11.73 -5.12 9.16
CA PRO A 12 10.73 -6.02 8.59
C PRO A 12 9.61 -5.28 7.86
N PRO A 13 9.24 -5.67 6.64
CA PRO A 13 8.23 -4.97 5.86
C PRO A 13 6.82 -5.20 6.44
N LEU A 14 6.02 -4.14 6.47
CA LEU A 14 4.61 -4.18 6.87
C LEU A 14 3.74 -3.50 5.83
N LEU A 15 2.99 -4.29 5.06
CA LEU A 15 2.07 -3.80 4.05
C LEU A 15 0.69 -3.50 4.65
N LEU A 16 0.23 -2.25 4.56
CA LEU A 16 -1.08 -1.82 5.04
C LEU A 16 -2.05 -1.69 3.87
N VAL A 17 -2.89 -2.72 3.70
CA VAL A 17 -3.85 -2.81 2.59
C VAL A 17 -5.19 -2.20 2.99
N HIS A 18 -5.64 -1.18 2.27
CA HIS A 18 -6.84 -0.45 2.65
C HIS A 18 -8.17 -1.08 2.20
N GLY A 19 -9.26 -0.73 2.90
CA GLY A 19 -10.62 -1.11 2.54
C GLY A 19 -11.28 -0.21 1.48
N PHE A 20 -12.50 -0.54 1.06
CA PHE A 20 -13.35 0.36 0.26
C PHE A 20 -14.23 1.22 1.19
N PRO A 21 -14.45 2.52 0.93
CA PRO A 21 -13.92 3.37 -0.13
C PRO A 21 -12.73 4.22 0.36
N LYS A 22 -11.66 3.58 0.85
CA LYS A 22 -10.53 4.25 1.50
C LYS A 22 -9.32 4.37 0.57
N SER A 23 -8.23 4.90 1.11
CA SER A 23 -6.91 5.06 0.50
C SER A 23 -5.85 4.86 1.59
N TRP A 24 -4.56 4.98 1.27
CA TRP A 24 -3.45 4.93 2.23
C TRP A 24 -3.69 5.81 3.47
N PHE A 25 -4.43 6.91 3.28
CA PHE A 25 -4.69 7.93 4.29
C PHE A 25 -5.47 7.43 5.52
N GLU A 26 -6.14 6.28 5.42
CA GLU A 26 -6.77 5.66 6.58
C GLU A 26 -5.75 5.27 7.66
N TRP A 27 -4.52 4.96 7.23
CA TRP A 27 -3.42 4.54 8.10
C TRP A 27 -2.58 5.70 8.63
N ARG A 28 -2.84 6.96 8.24
CA ARG A 28 -1.97 8.11 8.56
C ARG A 28 -1.62 8.29 10.04
N ARG A 29 -2.51 7.84 10.94
CA ARG A 29 -2.29 7.89 12.40
C ARG A 29 -1.56 6.66 12.94
N MET A 30 -1.63 5.53 12.23
CA MET A 30 -0.95 4.29 12.58
C MET A 30 0.47 4.24 12.04
N ILE A 31 0.72 4.80 10.85
CA ILE A 31 2.05 4.88 10.25
C ILE A 31 3.12 5.39 11.24
N PRO A 32 2.97 6.54 11.93
CA PRO A 32 3.99 7.01 12.87
C PRO A 32 4.17 6.10 14.10
N LEU A 33 3.18 5.27 14.45
CA LEU A 33 3.26 4.33 15.56
C LEU A 33 3.94 3.01 15.15
N LEU A 34 3.88 2.66 13.86
CA LEU A 34 4.43 1.42 13.31
C LEU A 34 5.84 1.61 12.71
N ALA A 35 6.13 2.79 12.17
CA ALA A 35 7.41 3.12 11.54
C ALA A 35 8.66 2.94 12.42
N PRO A 36 8.60 3.06 13.77
CA PRO A 36 9.75 2.72 14.63
C PRO A 36 10.09 1.22 14.65
N HIS A 37 9.19 0.35 14.20
CA HIS A 37 9.31 -1.11 14.30
C HIS A 37 9.37 -1.82 12.94
N TYR A 38 8.84 -1.17 11.88
CA TYR A 38 8.65 -1.78 10.56
C TYR A 38 9.00 -0.79 9.45
N ARG A 39 9.39 -1.35 8.29
CA ARG A 39 9.29 -0.64 7.00
C ARG A 39 7.83 -0.65 6.58
N VAL A 40 7.09 0.39 6.94
CA VAL A 40 5.65 0.49 6.64
C VAL A 40 5.47 0.88 5.18
N ILE A 41 4.69 0.11 4.44
CA ILE A 41 4.33 0.37 3.04
C ILE A 41 2.81 0.46 2.96
N ALA A 42 2.27 1.62 2.59
CA ALA A 42 0.82 1.82 2.48
C ALA A 42 0.47 2.28 1.04
N PRO A 43 0.09 1.35 0.15
CA PRO A 43 -0.31 1.66 -1.21
C PRO A 43 -1.74 2.20 -1.29
N ASP A 44 -2.00 2.96 -2.35
CA ASP A 44 -3.35 3.12 -2.86
C ASP A 44 -3.64 2.00 -3.85
N LEU A 45 -4.66 1.20 -3.57
CA LEU A 45 -5.13 0.18 -4.51
C LEU A 45 -5.59 0.84 -5.83
N ARG A 46 -5.54 0.09 -6.93
CA ARG A 46 -6.05 0.56 -8.22
C ARG A 46 -7.45 1.16 -8.08
N GLY A 47 -7.68 2.31 -8.72
CA GLY A 47 -8.94 3.05 -8.62
C GLY A 47 -9.09 3.89 -7.35
N ALA A 48 -8.19 3.80 -6.37
CA ALA A 48 -8.25 4.57 -5.13
C ALA A 48 -7.14 5.63 -5.05
N GLY A 49 -7.37 6.65 -4.21
CA GLY A 49 -6.39 7.70 -3.90
C GLY A 49 -5.69 8.27 -5.14
N ASP A 50 -4.37 8.30 -5.07
CA ASP A 50 -3.50 8.84 -6.13
C ASP A 50 -3.01 7.75 -7.10
N SER A 51 -3.49 6.51 -6.95
CA SER A 51 -3.28 5.46 -7.94
C SER A 51 -4.09 5.71 -9.22
N SER A 52 -3.64 5.09 -10.31
CA SER A 52 -4.34 5.10 -11.60
C SER A 52 -5.76 4.52 -11.45
N LYS A 53 -6.67 4.98 -12.30
CA LYS A 53 -8.09 4.61 -12.30
C LYS A 53 -8.42 3.88 -13.61
N PRO A 54 -7.96 2.62 -13.76
CA PRO A 54 -8.20 1.86 -14.99
C PRO A 54 -9.70 1.56 -15.15
N ALA A 55 -10.11 1.23 -16.38
CA ALA A 55 -11.51 0.91 -16.69
C ALA A 55 -12.02 -0.39 -16.03
N GLY A 56 -11.15 -1.23 -15.47
CA GLY A 56 -11.53 -2.50 -14.86
C GLY A 56 -10.41 -3.21 -14.11
N GLY A 57 -10.65 -4.49 -13.79
CA GLY A 57 -9.75 -5.34 -13.02
C GLY A 57 -9.82 -5.09 -11.51
N PHE A 58 -11.00 -4.77 -10.98
CA PHE A 58 -11.25 -4.57 -9.55
C PHE A 58 -11.55 -5.86 -8.77
N ASP A 59 -11.39 -7.02 -9.41
CA ASP A 59 -11.48 -8.30 -8.72
C ASP A 59 -10.27 -8.49 -7.79
N LYS A 60 -10.45 -9.30 -6.75
CA LYS A 60 -9.44 -9.48 -5.71
C LYS A 60 -8.14 -10.08 -6.24
N LYS A 61 -8.21 -10.92 -7.28
CA LYS A 61 -7.03 -11.58 -7.84
C LYS A 61 -6.15 -10.56 -8.55
N THR A 62 -6.72 -9.73 -9.40
CA THR A 62 -5.99 -8.66 -10.06
C THR A 62 -5.42 -7.66 -9.05
N MET A 63 -6.21 -7.24 -8.05
CA MET A 63 -5.72 -6.32 -7.02
C MET A 63 -4.59 -6.93 -6.17
N SER A 64 -4.64 -8.23 -5.86
CA SER A 64 -3.52 -8.90 -5.18
C SER A 64 -2.27 -8.96 -6.05
N GLY A 65 -2.44 -9.11 -7.37
CA GLY A 65 -1.34 -9.06 -8.33
C GLY A 65 -0.59 -7.74 -8.26
N ASP A 66 -1.31 -6.61 -8.23
CA ASP A 66 -0.66 -5.29 -8.10
C ASP A 66 0.17 -5.15 -6.82
N LEU A 67 -0.29 -5.74 -5.72
CA LEU A 67 0.41 -5.68 -4.45
C LEU A 67 1.68 -6.54 -4.49
N VAL A 68 1.63 -7.71 -5.12
CA VAL A 68 2.81 -8.55 -5.35
C VAL A 68 3.82 -7.82 -6.24
N GLU A 69 3.38 -7.25 -7.36
CA GLU A 69 4.22 -6.47 -8.25
C GLU A 69 4.86 -5.27 -7.53
N LEU A 70 4.11 -4.60 -6.65
CA LEU A 70 4.66 -3.53 -5.81
C LEU A 70 5.76 -4.04 -4.87
N LEU A 71 5.56 -5.18 -4.22
CA LEU A 71 6.56 -5.74 -3.32
C LEU A 71 7.81 -6.21 -4.08
N ASP A 72 7.65 -6.84 -5.24
CA ASP A 72 8.78 -7.24 -6.09
C ASP A 72 9.63 -6.03 -6.53
N LEU A 73 8.99 -4.88 -6.78
CA LEU A 73 9.69 -3.63 -7.11
C LEU A 73 10.44 -3.01 -5.92
N LEU A 74 10.05 -3.33 -4.68
CA LEU A 74 10.59 -2.73 -3.47
C LEU A 74 11.74 -3.53 -2.82
N GLY A 75 12.03 -4.72 -3.36
CA GLY A 75 13.07 -5.65 -2.87
C GLY A 75 12.71 -6.31 -1.55
#